data_AF-A0A1B7NTH0-F1
#
_entry.id   AF-A0A1B7NTH0-F1
#
_cell.length_a   1.000
_cell.length_b   1.000
_cell.length_c   1.000
_cell.angle_alpha   90.00
_cell.angle_beta   90.00
_cell.angle_gamma   90.00
#
_symmetry.space_group_name_H-M   'P 1'
#
loop_
_entity.id
_entity.type
_entity.pdbx_description
1 polymer ?
#
loop_
_entity_poly.entity_id
_entity_poly.type
_entity_poly.pdbx_seq_one_letter_code
_entity_poly.pdbx_strand_id
1 'polypeptide(L)'
;MAPSPEAVTGRKSNLIPQISTNLSNTLATFGPTSAQYAAVLEMLRDSIRELELEGKGEEEEMQEIAVLNSGSRRDEGTTADVIEGLRELLKKGLKM
;
A
#
# COMPACT_ATOMS: atom_id res chain seq x y z
N MET A 1 -8.25 -20.55 15.19
CA MET A 1 -6.96 -20.73 14.48
C MET A 1 -6.61 -19.36 13.90
N ALA A 2 -5.68 -18.63 14.52
CA ALA A 2 -5.26 -17.32 14.00
C ALA A 2 -4.43 -17.53 12.71
N PRO A 3 -4.56 -16.66 11.69
CA PRO A 3 -3.74 -16.77 10.48
C PRO A 3 -2.26 -16.60 10.83
N SER A 4 -1.42 -17.49 10.28
CA SER A 4 0.04 -17.43 10.43
C SER A 4 0.59 -16.13 9.81
N PRO A 5 1.57 -15.46 10.43
CA PRO A 5 2.13 -14.19 9.94
C PRO A 5 2.62 -14.28 8.48
N GLU A 6 3.07 -15.44 8.02
CA GLU A 6 3.54 -15.68 6.64
C GLU A 6 2.43 -15.53 5.57
N ALA A 7 1.16 -15.76 5.93
CA ALA A 7 0.04 -15.65 5.00
C ALA A 7 -0.38 -14.20 4.73
N VAL A 8 0.00 -13.28 5.63
CA VAL A 8 -0.27 -11.84 5.51
C VAL A 8 0.79 -11.20 4.60
N THR A 9 2.02 -11.71 4.63
CA THR A 9 3.16 -11.12 3.92
C THR A 9 3.14 -11.36 2.41
N GLY A 10 2.71 -12.54 1.95
CA GLY A 10 2.52 -12.82 0.51
C GLY A 10 1.40 -11.99 -0.15
N ARG A 11 0.50 -11.38 0.64
CA ARG A 11 -0.55 -10.48 0.13
C ARG A 11 -0.02 -9.08 -0.17
N LYS A 12 0.95 -8.59 0.60
CA LYS A 12 1.53 -7.25 0.42
C LYS A 12 2.34 -7.14 -0.88
N SER A 13 3.11 -8.18 -1.22
CA SER A 13 3.94 -8.21 -2.45
C SER A 13 3.13 -8.19 -3.75
N ASN A 14 1.90 -8.70 -3.73
CA ASN A 14 1.02 -8.73 -4.90
C ASN A 14 0.06 -7.53 -5.00
N LEU A 15 0.06 -6.64 -4.02
CA LEU A 15 -0.89 -5.53 -3.95
C LEU A 15 -0.63 -4.47 -5.04
N ILE A 16 0.64 -4.09 -5.24
CA ILE A 16 1.01 -3.07 -6.23
C ILE A 16 0.64 -3.50 -7.67
N PRO A 17 0.99 -4.71 -8.14
CA PRO A 17 0.56 -5.17 -9.47
C PRO A 17 -0.96 -5.22 -9.65
N GLN A 18 -1.70 -5.62 -8.61
CA GLN A 18 -3.17 -5.70 -8.67
C GLN A 18 -3.80 -4.31 -8.80
N ILE A 19 -3.36 -3.35 -7.99
CA ILE A 19 -3.86 -1.96 -8.06
C ILE A 19 -3.49 -1.33 -9.40
N SER A 20 -2.26 -1.55 -9.89
CA SER A 20 -1.85 -1.08 -11.23
C SER A 20 -2.74 -1.63 -12.34
N THR A 21 -3.10 -2.91 -12.28
CA THR A 21 -3.97 -3.57 -13.25
C THR A 21 -5.37 -2.96 -13.23
N ASN A 22 -5.94 -2.78 -12.04
CA ASN A 22 -7.27 -2.17 -11.88
C ASN A 22 -7.29 -0.73 -12.41
N LEU A 23 -6.29 0.09 -12.06
CA LEU A 23 -6.16 1.45 -12.59
C LEU A 23 -6.11 1.48 -14.12
N SER A 24 -5.32 0.58 -14.71
CA SER A 24 -5.19 0.48 -16.17
C SER A 24 -6.51 0.10 -16.83
N ASN A 25 -7.24 -0.84 -16.23
CA ASN A 25 -8.53 -1.29 -16.73
C ASN A 25 -9.61 -0.20 -16.61
N THR A 26 -9.65 0.52 -15.48
CA THR A 26 -10.55 1.66 -15.28
C THR A 26 -10.24 2.77 -16.28
N LEU A 27 -8.96 3.11 -16.46
CA LEU A 27 -8.53 4.10 -17.44
C LEU A 27 -8.95 3.70 -18.86
N ALA A 28 -8.72 2.44 -19.26
CA ALA A 28 -9.06 1.95 -20.59
C ALA A 28 -10.58 1.92 -20.84
N THR A 29 -11.38 1.65 -19.79
CA THR A 29 -12.84 1.49 -19.91
C THR A 29 -13.57 2.82 -19.87
N PHE A 30 -13.19 3.71 -18.96
CA PHE A 30 -13.92 4.96 -18.71
C PHE A 30 -13.19 6.20 -19.26
N GLY A 31 -11.88 6.12 -19.46
CA GLY A 31 -11.05 7.24 -19.93
C GLY A 31 -10.57 8.15 -18.80
N PRO A 32 -9.52 8.95 -19.06
CA PRO A 32 -8.83 9.75 -18.03
C PRO A 32 -9.68 10.88 -17.47
N THR A 33 -10.64 11.40 -18.23
CA THR A 33 -11.52 12.50 -17.81
C THR A 33 -12.81 12.04 -17.16
N SER A 34 -12.96 10.73 -16.93
CA SER A 34 -14.19 10.17 -16.34
C SER A 34 -14.25 10.36 -14.84
N ALA A 35 -15.46 10.54 -14.32
CA ALA A 35 -15.70 10.58 -12.87
C ALA A 35 -15.31 9.25 -12.19
N GLN A 36 -15.46 8.13 -12.90
CA GLN A 36 -15.08 6.80 -12.41
C GLN A 36 -13.57 6.68 -12.24
N TYR A 37 -12.78 7.13 -13.21
CA TYR A 37 -11.33 7.12 -13.10
C TYR A 37 -10.84 8.06 -11.99
N ALA A 38 -11.42 9.27 -11.90
CA ALA A 38 -11.11 10.21 -10.82
C ALA A 38 -11.41 9.61 -9.43
N ALA A 39 -12.59 8.99 -9.26
CA ALA A 39 -12.97 8.35 -7.99
C ALA A 39 -12.00 7.22 -7.59
N VAL A 40 -11.50 6.44 -8.54
CA VAL A 40 -10.51 5.39 -8.25
C VAL A 40 -9.17 5.99 -7.79
N LEU A 41 -8.73 7.10 -8.40
CA LEU A 41 -7.52 7.80 -7.95
C LEU A 41 -7.70 8.40 -6.54
N GLU A 42 -8.89 8.91 -6.21
CA GLU A 42 -9.20 9.40 -4.87
C GLU A 42 -9.21 8.28 -3.84
N MET A 43 -9.86 7.14 -4.12
CA MET A 43 -9.83 5.97 -3.25
C MET A 43 -8.39 5.49 -2.99
N LEU A 44 -7.55 5.45 -4.04
CA LEU A 44 -6.13 5.09 -3.88
C LEU A 44 -5.39 6.07 -2.97
N ARG A 45 -5.64 7.39 -3.11
CA ARG A 45 -5.05 8.41 -2.25
C ARG A 45 -5.44 8.21 -0.79
N ASP A 46 -6.71 7.91 -0.53
CA ASP A 46 -7.21 7.75 0.83
C ASP A 46 -6.70 6.44 1.46
N SER A 47 -6.62 5.34 0.71
CA SER A 47 -5.97 4.10 1.19
C SER A 47 -4.49 4.28 1.53
N ILE A 48 -3.75 5.10 0.77
CA ILE A 48 -2.36 5.45 1.12
C ILE A 48 -2.30 6.15 2.49
N ARG A 49 -3.22 7.08 2.76
CA ARG A 49 -3.28 7.80 4.04
C ARG A 49 -3.64 6.88 5.21
N GLU A 50 -4.54 5.93 5.00
CA GLU A 50 -4.91 4.93 6.00
C GLU A 50 -3.69 4.08 6.36
N LEU A 51 -2.95 3.57 5.38
CA LEU A 51 -1.71 2.81 5.61
C LEU A 51 -0.63 3.64 6.32
N GLU A 52 -0.52 4.92 6.01
CA GLU A 52 0.38 5.86 6.70
C GLU A 52 -0.02 6.08 8.17
N LEU A 53 -1.32 6.01 8.49
CA LEU A 53 -1.83 6.16 9.85
C LEU A 53 -1.61 4.87 10.65
N GLU A 54 -1.86 3.71 10.04
CA GLU A 54 -1.59 2.39 10.62
C GLU A 54 -0.11 2.23 10.97
N GLY A 55 0.80 2.61 10.06
CA GLY A 55 2.24 2.55 10.31
C GLY A 55 2.71 3.45 11.46
N LYS A 56 2.02 4.56 11.75
CA LYS A 56 2.32 5.44 12.89
C LYS A 56 1.79 4.91 14.22
N GLY A 57 0.65 4.22 14.21
CA GLY A 57 0.09 3.57 15.39
C GLY A 57 0.99 2.42 15.90
N GLU A 58 1.62 1.69 14.98
CA GLU A 58 2.60 0.65 15.32
C GLU A 58 3.89 1.20 15.95
N GLU A 59 4.29 2.44 15.64
CA GLU A 59 5.48 3.10 16.22
C GLU A 59 5.28 3.58 17.67
N GLU A 60 4.05 3.83 18.11
CA GLU A 60 3.74 4.21 19.50
C GLU A 60 3.66 2.98 20.42
N GLU A 61 3.18 1.83 19.93
CA GLU A 61 3.10 0.58 20.71
C GLU A 61 4.46 -0.15 20.81
N MET A 62 5.35 0.02 19.83
CA MET A 62 6.65 -0.68 19.81
C MET A 62 7.75 0.00 20.65
N GLN A 63 7.51 1.21 21.17
CA GLN A 63 8.48 1.91 22.03
C GLN A 63 8.58 1.35 23.46
N GLU A 64 7.68 0.45 23.90
CA GLU A 64 7.77 -0.16 25.24
C GLU A 64 8.65 -1.44 25.29
N ILE A 65 8.98 -2.06 24.15
CA ILE A 65 9.64 -3.39 24.12
C ILE A 65 10.99 -3.41 23.35
N ALA A 66 11.40 -2.30 22.73
CA ALA A 66 12.60 -2.24 21.88
C ALA A 66 13.96 -2.16 22.62
N VAL A 67 14.10 -2.73 23.83
CA VAL A 67 15.41 -2.85 24.50
C VAL A 67 16.10 -4.18 24.21
N LEU A 68 15.41 -5.20 23.70
CA LEU A 68 16.03 -6.52 23.53
C LEU A 68 15.89 -7.03 22.10
N ASN A 69 17.04 -7.02 21.43
CA ASN A 69 17.44 -7.88 20.33
C ASN A 69 17.40 -7.26 18.93
N SER A 70 18.51 -6.58 18.62
CA SER A 70 19.02 -6.35 17.27
C SER A 70 19.25 -7.69 16.56
N GLY A 71 18.29 -8.12 15.74
CA GLY A 71 18.38 -9.36 14.98
C GLY A 71 17.62 -9.26 13.66
N SER A 72 18.34 -8.90 12.61
CA SER A 72 18.11 -9.23 11.19
C SER A 72 16.66 -9.45 10.73
N ARG A 73 16.10 -8.46 10.03
CA ARG A 73 15.15 -8.70 8.92
C ARG A 73 15.51 -7.79 7.76
N ARG A 74 16.44 -8.25 6.92
CA ARG A 74 16.41 -7.94 5.49
C ARG A 74 15.50 -8.99 4.85
N ASP A 75 14.83 -8.58 3.77
CA ASP A 75 13.90 -9.37 2.96
C ASP A 75 12.45 -9.41 3.46
N GLU A 76 11.76 -8.26 3.45
CA GLU A 76 10.33 -8.19 3.12
C GLU A 76 9.90 -6.74 2.94
N GLY A 77 9.20 -6.44 1.84
CA GLY A 77 8.72 -5.10 1.53
C GLY A 77 7.94 -4.51 2.71
N THR A 78 8.54 -3.52 3.34
CA THR A 78 8.00 -2.84 4.50
C THR A 78 6.69 -2.14 4.12
N THR A 79 5.85 -1.83 5.11
CA THR A 79 4.66 -0.99 4.87
C THR A 79 5.06 0.32 4.15
N ALA A 80 6.26 0.85 4.42
CA ALA A 80 6.83 1.99 3.71
C ALA A 80 7.09 1.71 2.21
N ASP A 81 7.65 0.56 1.85
CA ASP A 81 7.87 0.17 0.44
C ASP A 81 6.55 0.03 -0.32
N VAL A 82 5.51 -0.49 0.33
CA VAL A 82 4.16 -0.57 -0.24
C VAL A 82 3.58 0.83 -0.44
N ILE A 83 3.67 1.71 0.55
CA ILE A 83 3.21 3.11 0.46
C ILE A 83 3.92 3.83 -0.69
N GLU A 84 5.23 3.64 -0.85
CA GLU A 84 6.00 4.24 -1.94
C GLU A 84 5.51 3.74 -3.31
N GLY A 85 5.31 2.42 -3.47
CA GLY A 85 4.78 1.84 -4.70
C GLY A 85 3.37 2.37 -5.06
N LEU A 86 2.50 2.53 -4.07
CA LEU A 86 1.15 3.10 -4.28
C LEU A 86 1.21 4.58 -4.68
N ARG A 87 2.12 5.36 -4.06
CA ARG A 87 2.34 6.78 -4.41
C ARG A 87 2.84 6.92 -5.85
N GLU A 88 3.73 6.03 -6.31
CA GLU A 88 4.17 6.03 -7.71
C GLU A 88 3.01 5.77 -8.68
N LEU A 89 2.14 4.80 -8.37
CA LEU A 89 0.97 4.49 -9.18
C LEU A 89 0.00 5.68 -9.25
N LEU A 90 -0.29 6.31 -8.11
CA LEU A 90 -1.13 7.51 -8.06
C LEU A 90 -0.54 8.65 -8.90
N LYS A 91 0.77 8.89 -8.77
CA LYS A 91 1.48 9.92 -9.55
C LYS A 91 1.45 9.64 -11.06
N LYS A 92 1.55 8.37 -11.46
CA LYS A 92 1.43 7.96 -12.87
C LYS A 92 -0.01 8.18 -13.38
N GLY A 93 -1.02 7.81 -12.60
CA GLY A 93 -2.42 7.98 -12.96
C GLY A 93 -2.85 9.45 -13.09
N LEU A 94 -2.35 10.34 -12.23
CA LEU A 94 -2.64 11.78 -12.29
C LEU A 94 -1.98 12.53 -13.47
N LYS A 95 -1.02 11.89 -14.16
CA LYS A 95 -0.31 12.47 -15.31
C LYS A 95 -0.90 12.06 -16.66
N MET A 96 -1.86 11.14 -16.66
CA MET A 96 -2.56 10.62 -17.84
C MET A 96 -3.64 11.60 -18.28
#